data_AF-A0A6M6E6P3-F1
#
_entry.id   AF-A0A6M6E6P3-F1
#
_cell.length_a   1.000
_cell.length_b   1.000
_cell.length_c   1.000
_cell.angle_alpha   90.00
_cell.angle_beta   90.00
_cell.angle_gamma   90.00
#
_symmetry.space_group_name_H-M   'P 1'
#
loop_
_entity.id
_entity.type
_entity.pdbx_description
1 polymer ?
#
loop_
_entity_poly.entity_id
_entity_poly.type
_entity_poly.pdbx_seq_one_letter_code
_entity_poly.pdbx_strand_id
1 'polypeptide(L)'
;MTLLYADFTCPVCQNEDKQMYEIKDGKKKMIFPGDAFLEEKVFEAECGYCDAKCKVQLKVMNNKFAGFANEDELSNGKFKNDPDKDKVFKKWKSEKTFSPSERFDFKKQPFKPGTEITLNSEKFNIEKVYRTEWIEKDVDIRLDHPRPDIYWYELKSQSGLKRWLKVENVEGENVFLSDKGIVVMDREDVVEDITHNPVKIKEIYKDDWFGGRKIEAYQYVNGVRILVTDHKKRTEMDIFEDTFEEAMEAVEENMELGVFNE
;
A
#
# COMPACT_ATOMS: atom_id res chain seq x y z
N MET A 1 13.51 16.92 25.90
CA MET A 1 13.18 16.37 24.58
C MET A 1 11.98 17.07 23.97
N THR A 2 12.31 18.13 23.25
CA THR A 2 11.38 18.79 22.34
C THR A 2 11.45 18.08 21.00
N LEU A 3 10.29 17.74 20.42
CA LEU A 3 10.16 17.11 19.11
C LEU A 3 9.51 18.09 18.14
N LEU A 4 10.16 18.36 17.01
CA LEU A 4 9.58 19.13 15.91
C LEU A 4 9.12 18.18 14.83
N TYR A 5 7.90 18.37 14.32
CA TYR A 5 7.31 17.51 13.31
C TYR A 5 6.67 18.36 12.21
N ALA A 6 7.08 18.17 10.96
CA ALA A 6 6.59 18.94 9.82
C ALA A 6 6.79 18.21 8.48
N ASP A 7 6.15 18.75 7.44
CA ASP A 7 6.36 18.32 6.05
C ASP A 7 7.77 18.69 5.58
N PHE A 8 8.36 17.82 4.75
CA PHE A 8 9.62 18.04 4.06
C PHE A 8 9.56 17.44 2.66
N THR A 9 9.93 18.21 1.65
CA THR A 9 10.04 17.71 0.27
C THR A 9 11.49 17.31 -0.01
N CYS A 10 11.71 16.05 -0.38
CA CYS A 10 13.05 15.57 -0.73
C CYS A 10 13.53 16.26 -2.02
N PRO A 11 14.70 16.93 -2.04
CA PRO A 11 15.20 17.58 -3.25
C PRO A 11 15.59 16.58 -4.35
N VAL A 12 15.86 15.32 -3.99
CA VAL A 12 16.29 14.28 -4.94
C VAL A 12 15.10 13.64 -5.65
N CYS A 13 14.14 13.08 -4.89
CA CYS A 13 12.99 12.37 -5.47
C CYS A 13 11.71 13.21 -5.56
N GLN A 14 11.71 14.43 -5.03
CA GLN A 14 10.59 15.38 -5.03
C GLN A 14 9.32 14.89 -4.31
N ASN A 15 9.40 13.75 -3.60
CA ASN A 15 8.32 13.28 -2.74
C ASN A 15 8.27 14.07 -1.44
N GLU A 16 7.05 14.39 -0.99
CA GLU A 16 6.81 14.97 0.32
C GLU A 16 6.74 13.87 1.38
N ASP A 17 7.47 14.05 2.46
CA ASP A 17 7.47 13.17 3.63
C ASP A 17 7.23 13.97 4.92
N LYS A 18 6.96 13.24 6.00
CA LYS A 18 6.85 13.79 7.35
C LYS A 18 8.16 13.55 8.08
N GLN A 19 8.86 14.62 8.41
CA GLN A 19 10.13 14.54 9.13
C GLN A 19 9.95 14.89 10.60
N MET A 20 10.77 14.28 11.43
CA MET A 20 10.82 14.54 12.87
C MET A 20 12.25 14.91 13.29
N TYR A 21 12.39 16.00 14.04
CA TYR A 21 13.67 16.44 14.59
C TYR A 21 13.62 16.50 16.11
N GLU A 22 14.62 15.92 16.76
CA GLU A 22 14.72 15.88 18.22
C GLU A 22 15.73 16.91 18.75
N ILE A 23 15.28 17.70 19.74
CA ILE A 23 16.13 18.61 20.51
C ILE A 23 16.29 18.07 21.95
N LYS A 24 17.55 17.82 22.33
CA LYS A 24 17.94 17.34 23.67
C LYS A 24 18.08 18.50 24.66
N ASP A 25 16.97 19.17 24.94
CA ASP A 25 16.87 20.36 25.81
C ASP A 25 16.29 20.08 27.21
N GLY A 26 16.01 18.80 27.54
CA GLY A 26 15.38 18.41 28.80
C GLY A 26 13.87 18.73 28.94
N LYS A 27 13.25 19.48 28.02
CA LYS A 27 11.80 19.83 28.07
C LYS A 27 10.96 18.76 27.37
N LYS A 28 9.76 18.38 27.82
CA LYS A 28 8.90 17.43 27.06
C LYS A 28 7.82 18.20 26.30
N LYS A 29 8.00 18.43 25.00
CA LYS A 29 7.01 19.15 24.17
C LYS A 29 7.07 18.69 22.72
N MET A 30 5.92 18.69 22.05
CA MET A 30 5.82 18.57 20.59
C MET A 30 5.52 19.92 19.97
N ILE A 31 6.22 20.27 18.90
CA ILE A 31 6.13 21.54 18.19
C ILE A 31 5.76 21.25 16.74
N PHE A 32 4.70 21.89 16.27
CA PHE A 32 4.22 21.81 14.90
C PHE A 32 4.34 23.16 14.20
N PRO A 33 4.29 23.23 12.87
CA PRO A 33 4.25 24.49 12.17
C PRO A 33 3.12 25.40 12.71
N GLY A 34 3.45 26.66 13.01
CA GLY A 34 2.58 27.64 13.66
C GLY A 34 2.76 27.76 15.18
N ASP A 35 3.41 26.79 15.83
CA ASP A 35 3.74 26.89 17.26
C ASP A 35 4.94 27.82 17.50
N ALA A 36 4.95 28.48 18.66
CA ALA A 36 6.05 29.36 19.05
C ALA A 36 7.40 28.61 19.11
N PHE A 37 8.37 29.10 18.35
CA PHE A 37 9.73 28.57 18.25
C PHE A 37 10.66 29.64 17.68
N LEU A 38 11.94 29.63 18.08
CA LEU A 38 12.88 30.73 17.78
C LEU A 38 14.19 30.26 17.16
N GLU A 39 14.50 28.97 17.20
CA GLU A 39 15.78 28.47 16.74
C GLU A 39 15.69 28.08 15.26
N GLU A 40 16.65 28.53 14.45
CA GLU A 40 16.88 27.95 13.13
C GLU A 40 18.09 27.03 13.20
N LYS A 41 18.05 25.92 12.47
CA LYS A 41 19.13 24.94 12.48
C LYS A 41 19.18 24.16 11.18
N VAL A 42 20.37 23.74 10.80
CA VAL A 42 20.59 22.80 9.70
C VAL A 42 20.94 21.43 10.27
N PHE A 43 20.33 20.38 9.72
CA PHE A 43 20.63 19.00 10.07
C PHE A 43 20.51 18.11 8.82
N GLU A 44 21.01 16.89 8.92
CA GLU A 44 20.83 15.88 7.87
C GLU A 44 19.70 14.94 8.27
N ALA A 45 18.85 14.61 7.30
CA ALA A 45 17.81 13.60 7.44
C ALA A 45 17.85 12.66 6.22
N GLU A 46 17.56 11.39 6.46
CA GLU A 46 17.43 10.41 5.39
C GLU A 46 16.00 10.45 4.85
N CYS A 47 15.86 10.48 3.52
CA CYS A 47 14.55 10.44 2.88
C CYS A 47 14.01 9.01 2.94
N GLY A 48 12.85 8.78 3.57
CA GLY A 48 12.24 7.45 3.65
C GLY A 48 11.75 6.85 2.33
N TYR A 49 11.89 7.56 1.20
CA TYR A 49 11.49 7.06 -0.13
C TYR A 49 12.65 6.63 -1.01
N CYS A 50 13.82 7.28 -0.90
CA CYS A 50 14.95 7.04 -1.79
C CYS A 50 16.27 6.88 -1.04
N ASP A 51 16.24 6.86 0.29
CA ASP A 51 17.37 6.72 1.21
C ASP A 51 18.47 7.78 1.02
N ALA A 52 18.17 8.85 0.25
CA ALA A 52 19.08 9.94 0.05
C ALA A 52 19.21 10.76 1.33
N LYS A 53 20.46 11.01 1.75
CA LYS A 53 20.76 11.96 2.82
C LYS A 53 20.56 13.38 2.33
N CYS A 54 19.57 14.04 2.91
CA CYS A 54 19.15 15.38 2.54
C CYS A 54 19.54 16.37 3.63
N LYS A 55 20.03 17.53 3.21
CA LYS A 55 20.27 18.67 4.11
C LYS A 55 18.95 19.40 4.35
N VAL A 56 18.52 19.43 5.60
CA VAL A 56 17.24 19.99 6.03
C VAL A 56 17.49 21.25 6.86
N GLN A 57 16.78 22.32 6.54
CA GLN A 57 16.78 23.54 7.33
C GLN A 57 15.48 23.69 8.11
N LEU A 58 15.59 23.81 9.42
CA LEU A 58 14.50 24.18 10.31
C LEU A 58 14.27 25.69 10.17
N LYS A 59 13.06 26.07 9.73
CA LYS A 59 12.68 27.46 9.49
C LYS A 59 11.74 28.04 10.53
N VAL A 60 11.97 29.31 10.85
CA VAL A 60 11.15 30.10 11.78
C VAL A 60 10.68 31.37 11.08
N MET A 61 9.39 31.68 11.23
CA MET A 61 8.77 32.91 10.73
C MET A 61 7.97 33.56 11.85
N ASN A 62 8.21 34.85 12.12
CA ASN A 62 7.52 35.63 13.15
C ASN A 62 7.42 34.88 14.50
N ASN A 63 8.56 34.35 14.96
CA ASN A 63 8.71 33.59 16.20
C ASN A 63 7.87 32.29 16.27
N LYS A 64 7.50 31.74 15.12
CA LYS A 64 6.81 30.45 15.00
C LYS A 64 7.63 29.50 14.14
N PHE A 65 7.62 28.22 14.50
CA PHE A 65 8.14 27.16 13.66
C PHE A 65 7.34 27.16 12.33
N ALA A 66 8.04 27.27 11.20
CA ALA A 66 7.42 27.33 9.88
C ALA A 66 7.45 25.97 9.17
N GLY A 67 8.44 25.13 9.48
CA GLY A 67 8.59 23.79 8.92
C GLY A 67 10.03 23.47 8.57
N PHE A 68 10.21 22.46 7.72
CA PHE A 68 11.50 22.05 7.18
C PHE A 68 11.63 22.48 5.72
N ALA A 69 12.83 22.92 5.33
CA ALA A 69 13.12 23.42 4.00
C ALA A 69 14.32 22.68 3.39
N ASN A 70 14.24 22.35 2.10
CA ASN A 70 15.41 21.99 1.29
C ASN A 70 16.05 23.24 0.63
N GLU A 71 17.16 23.07 -0.08
CA GLU A 71 17.88 24.20 -0.71
C GLU A 71 17.05 24.94 -1.78
N ASP A 72 16.20 24.24 -2.52
CA ASP A 72 15.32 24.80 -3.55
C ASP A 72 14.15 25.61 -2.96
N GLU A 73 13.62 25.19 -1.82
CA GLU A 73 12.48 25.86 -1.18
C GLU A 73 12.87 27.20 -0.54
N LEU A 74 14.14 27.32 -0.17
CA LEU A 74 14.72 28.55 0.37
C LEU A 74 14.86 29.62 -0.72
N SER A 75 15.36 29.23 -1.90
CA SER A 75 15.55 30.15 -3.02
C SER A 75 14.21 30.64 -3.59
N ASN A 76 13.17 29.80 -3.55
CA ASN A 76 11.83 30.13 -4.05
C ASN A 76 10.95 30.92 -3.04
N GLY A 77 11.41 31.08 -1.80
CA GLY A 77 10.69 31.83 -0.77
C GLY A 77 9.38 31.17 -0.34
N LYS A 78 9.37 29.84 -0.15
CA LYS A 78 8.21 29.07 0.32
C LYS A 78 7.64 29.59 1.64
N PHE A 79 8.49 30.16 2.50
CA PHE A 79 8.14 30.65 3.84
C PHE A 79 7.91 32.17 3.88
N LYS A 80 7.12 32.72 2.96
CA LYS A 80 6.79 34.16 2.92
C LYS A 80 5.65 34.57 3.87
N ASN A 81 4.76 33.63 4.17
CA ASN A 81 3.57 33.89 4.99
C ASN A 81 3.72 33.26 6.37
N ASP A 82 2.98 33.81 7.33
CA ASP A 82 2.90 33.24 8.67
C ASP A 82 2.40 31.79 8.63
N PRO A 83 3.07 30.86 9.34
CA PRO A 83 2.60 29.49 9.41
C PRO A 83 1.30 29.43 10.24
N ASP A 84 0.28 28.83 9.66
CA ASP A 84 -1.02 28.60 10.28
C ASP A 84 -1.16 27.12 10.65
N LYS A 85 -1.22 26.86 11.96
CA LYS A 85 -1.32 25.52 12.52
C LYS A 85 -2.60 24.81 12.12
N ASP A 86 -3.73 25.52 12.08
CA ASP A 86 -5.02 24.92 11.73
C ASP A 86 -5.04 24.52 10.26
N LYS A 87 -4.43 25.33 9.39
CA LYS A 87 -4.27 24.99 7.97
C LYS A 87 -3.41 23.73 7.78
N VAL A 88 -2.31 23.63 8.51
CA VAL A 88 -1.41 22.45 8.46
C VAL A 88 -2.11 21.20 8.97
N PHE A 89 -2.81 21.30 10.11
CA PHE A 89 -3.57 20.17 10.64
C PHE A 89 -4.75 19.80 9.76
N LYS A 90 -5.39 20.75 9.09
CA LYS A 90 -6.43 20.45 8.10
C LYS A 90 -5.83 19.69 6.90
N LYS A 91 -4.67 20.12 6.40
CA LYS A 91 -3.92 19.41 5.36
C LYS A 91 -3.61 17.97 5.79
N TRP A 92 -3.01 17.78 6.96
CA TRP A 92 -2.66 16.43 7.46
C TRP A 92 -3.88 15.57 7.77
N LYS A 93 -4.98 16.17 8.23
CA LYS A 93 -6.26 15.46 8.39
C LYS A 93 -6.84 15.05 7.04
N SER A 94 -6.65 15.83 5.98
CA SER A 94 -7.04 15.43 4.62
C SER A 94 -6.06 14.46 3.96
N GLU A 95 -4.82 14.36 4.46
CA GLU A 95 -3.87 13.31 4.06
C GLU A 95 -4.18 11.97 4.74
N LYS A 96 -4.89 11.97 5.88
CA LYS A 96 -5.42 10.73 6.45
C LYS A 96 -6.41 10.15 5.46
N THR A 97 -6.01 9.04 4.84
CA THR A 97 -6.90 8.15 4.10
C THR A 97 -7.72 8.93 3.07
N PHE A 98 -7.14 9.12 1.89
CA PHE A 98 -7.93 9.12 0.66
C PHE A 98 -8.64 7.76 0.60
N SER A 99 -9.69 7.59 1.39
CA SER A 99 -10.68 6.54 1.17
C SER A 99 -11.33 6.92 -0.14
N PRO A 100 -11.07 6.21 -1.24
CA PRO A 100 -11.85 6.42 -2.44
C PRO A 100 -13.31 6.25 -2.06
N SER A 101 -14.13 7.24 -2.40
CA SER A 101 -15.59 7.11 -2.29
C SER A 101 -16.15 6.07 -3.28
N GLU A 102 -15.27 5.53 -4.13
CA GLU A 102 -15.59 4.62 -5.21
C GLU A 102 -15.19 3.19 -4.86
N ARG A 103 -16.12 2.26 -5.10
CA ARG A 103 -15.89 0.83 -5.05
C ARG A 103 -15.69 0.30 -6.46
N PHE A 104 -14.70 -0.56 -6.66
CA PHE A 104 -14.51 -1.24 -7.92
C PHE A 104 -15.04 -2.66 -7.85
N ASP A 105 -15.78 -3.10 -8.87
CA ASP A 105 -16.15 -4.50 -9.02
C ASP A 105 -14.88 -5.32 -9.28
N PHE A 106 -14.50 -6.17 -8.33
CA PHE A 106 -13.31 -7.01 -8.44
C PHE A 106 -13.41 -7.96 -9.65
N LYS A 107 -14.62 -8.31 -10.10
CA LYS A 107 -14.79 -9.17 -11.27
C LYS A 107 -14.30 -8.54 -12.57
N LYS A 108 -14.17 -7.20 -12.62
CA LYS A 108 -13.71 -6.44 -13.79
C LYS A 108 -12.19 -6.23 -13.81
N GLN A 109 -11.46 -6.73 -12.81
CA GLN A 109 -10.00 -6.64 -12.72
C GLN A 109 -9.33 -7.77 -13.55
N PRO A 110 -8.06 -7.60 -13.98
CA PRO A 110 -7.30 -6.35 -13.94
C PRO A 110 -7.79 -5.33 -14.98
N PHE A 111 -7.71 -4.05 -14.65
CA PHE A 111 -7.81 -3.01 -15.67
C PHE A 111 -6.59 -3.04 -16.59
N LYS A 112 -6.76 -2.63 -17.85
CA LYS A 112 -5.65 -2.55 -18.81
C LYS A 112 -4.88 -1.23 -18.64
N PRO A 113 -3.57 -1.21 -18.94
CA PRO A 113 -2.84 0.04 -19.10
C PRO A 113 -3.53 0.97 -20.11
N GLY A 114 -3.50 2.28 -19.85
CA GLY A 114 -4.21 3.31 -20.60
C GLY A 114 -5.69 3.46 -20.25
N THR A 115 -6.24 2.62 -19.36
CA THR A 115 -7.61 2.82 -18.86
C THR A 115 -7.68 4.10 -18.02
N GLU A 116 -8.62 4.98 -18.34
CA GLU A 116 -8.91 6.16 -17.53
C GLU A 116 -9.82 5.78 -16.36
N ILE A 117 -9.43 6.18 -15.15
CA ILE A 117 -10.25 6.09 -13.95
C ILE A 117 -10.43 7.48 -13.37
N THR A 118 -11.62 7.75 -12.84
CA THR A 118 -11.88 8.98 -12.10
C THR A 118 -11.76 8.68 -10.62
N LEU A 119 -11.07 9.52 -9.86
CA LEU A 119 -10.94 9.42 -8.42
C LEU A 119 -11.14 10.81 -7.84
N ASN A 120 -12.18 10.98 -7.01
CA ASN A 120 -12.51 12.26 -6.39
C ASN A 120 -12.60 13.43 -7.40
N SER A 121 -13.22 13.18 -8.56
CA SER A 121 -13.36 14.13 -9.68
C SER A 121 -12.08 14.50 -10.44
N GLU A 122 -10.95 13.87 -10.14
CA GLU A 122 -9.73 13.94 -10.96
C GLU A 122 -9.58 12.68 -11.81
N LYS A 123 -9.11 12.85 -13.05
CA LYS A 123 -8.90 11.75 -14.00
C LYS A 123 -7.45 11.29 -13.96
N PHE A 124 -7.28 9.98 -13.82
CA PHE A 124 -5.99 9.30 -13.86
C PHE A 124 -5.99 8.26 -14.96
N ASN A 125 -4.85 8.06 -15.61
CA ASN A 125 -4.62 6.92 -16.49
C ASN A 125 -3.82 5.86 -15.72
N ILE A 126 -4.17 4.59 -15.94
CA ILE A 126 -3.39 3.46 -15.45
C ILE A 126 -2.15 3.30 -16.33
N GLU A 127 -0.97 3.50 -15.75
CA GLU A 127 0.31 3.32 -16.45
C GLU A 127 0.81 1.88 -16.31
N LYS A 128 0.68 1.30 -15.11
CA LYS A 128 1.16 -0.04 -14.78
C LYS A 128 0.16 -0.82 -13.97
N VAL A 129 0.24 -2.14 -14.09
CA VAL A 129 -0.64 -3.09 -13.42
C VAL A 129 0.23 -4.13 -12.73
N TYR A 130 -0.02 -4.35 -11.46
CA TYR A 130 0.64 -5.37 -10.66
C TYR A 130 -0.40 -6.25 -9.98
N ARG A 131 0.01 -7.44 -9.59
CA ARG A 131 -0.81 -8.36 -8.79
C ARG A 131 0.01 -8.93 -7.66
N THR A 132 -0.58 -9.00 -6.47
CA THR A 132 0.00 -9.78 -5.39
C THR A 132 -0.19 -11.26 -5.71
N GLU A 133 0.91 -11.99 -5.85
CA GLU A 133 0.90 -13.43 -6.11
C GLU A 133 0.93 -14.23 -4.81
N TRP A 134 0.52 -15.49 -4.91
CA TRP A 134 0.54 -16.45 -3.81
C TRP A 134 1.87 -17.21 -3.83
N ILE A 135 2.42 -17.53 -2.66
CA ILE A 135 3.66 -18.32 -2.52
C ILE A 135 3.46 -19.47 -1.54
N GLU A 136 4.21 -20.57 -1.64
CA GLU A 136 4.08 -21.73 -0.74
C GLU A 136 4.19 -21.39 0.76
N LYS A 137 5.00 -20.40 1.14
CA LYS A 137 5.39 -20.19 2.55
C LYS A 137 4.30 -19.74 3.51
N ASP A 138 3.16 -19.22 3.07
CA ASP A 138 2.15 -18.73 4.01
C ASP A 138 1.02 -19.75 4.35
N VAL A 139 1.07 -21.04 3.93
CA VAL A 139 -0.10 -21.96 4.01
C VAL A 139 -0.70 -22.03 5.42
N ASP A 140 0.13 -22.20 6.45
CA ASP A 140 -0.33 -22.36 7.84
C ASP A 140 -0.93 -21.09 8.43
N ILE A 141 -0.34 -19.91 8.15
CA ILE A 141 -0.87 -18.61 8.63
C ILE A 141 -2.18 -18.28 7.89
N ARG A 142 -2.35 -18.78 6.68
CA ARG A 142 -3.44 -18.43 5.76
C ARG A 142 -4.75 -19.19 6.02
N LEU A 143 -4.69 -20.40 6.57
CA LEU A 143 -5.90 -21.09 7.05
C LEU A 143 -6.60 -20.26 8.14
N ASP A 144 -5.82 -19.61 9.01
CA ASP A 144 -6.33 -18.74 10.08
C ASP A 144 -6.65 -17.31 9.60
N HIS A 145 -5.91 -16.81 8.61
CA HIS A 145 -6.05 -15.45 8.06
C HIS A 145 -6.04 -15.44 6.52
N PRO A 146 -7.16 -15.77 5.87
CA PRO A 146 -7.23 -15.79 4.40
C PRO A 146 -6.98 -14.39 3.83
N ARG A 147 -5.96 -14.26 2.99
CA ARG A 147 -5.63 -13.01 2.29
C ARG A 147 -6.54 -12.86 1.06
N PRO A 148 -7.08 -11.66 0.78
CA PRO A 148 -7.83 -11.44 -0.45
C PRO A 148 -6.89 -11.37 -1.66
N ASP A 149 -7.41 -11.65 -2.86
CA ASP A 149 -6.68 -11.33 -4.09
C ASP A 149 -6.57 -9.81 -4.27
N ILE A 150 -5.41 -9.34 -4.73
CA ILE A 150 -5.08 -7.91 -4.78
C ILE A 150 -4.48 -7.53 -6.13
N TYR A 151 -5.05 -6.51 -6.76
CA TYR A 151 -4.45 -5.81 -7.90
C TYR A 151 -3.97 -4.43 -7.47
N TRP A 152 -2.81 -4.03 -7.99
CA TRP A 152 -2.26 -2.69 -7.80
C TRP A 152 -2.09 -1.98 -9.13
N TYR A 153 -2.27 -0.68 -9.13
CA TYR A 153 -2.17 0.16 -10.32
C TYR A 153 -1.30 1.38 -10.05
N GLU A 154 -0.29 1.60 -10.89
CA GLU A 154 0.36 2.91 -10.95
C GLU A 154 -0.53 3.83 -11.79
N LEU A 155 -0.95 4.93 -11.20
CA LEU A 155 -1.83 5.92 -11.77
C LEU A 155 -1.05 7.19 -12.08
N LYS A 156 -1.40 7.85 -13.18
CA LYS A 156 -0.85 9.15 -13.56
C LYS A 156 -1.94 10.10 -14.03
N SER A 157 -2.04 11.26 -13.40
CA SER A 157 -2.95 12.31 -13.86
C SER A 157 -2.33 13.15 -14.98
N GLN A 158 -3.14 13.99 -15.61
CA GLN A 158 -2.67 14.90 -16.67
C GLN A 158 -1.62 15.91 -16.17
N SER A 159 -1.65 16.28 -14.89
CA SER A 159 -0.65 17.17 -14.28
C SER A 159 0.67 16.45 -13.96
N GLY A 160 0.74 15.13 -14.17
CA GLY A 160 1.91 14.30 -13.85
C GLY A 160 1.90 13.73 -12.44
N LEU A 161 0.83 13.95 -11.65
CA LEU A 161 0.69 13.38 -10.32
C LEU A 161 0.66 11.85 -10.39
N LYS A 162 1.58 11.20 -9.67
CA LYS A 162 1.63 9.74 -9.54
C LYS A 162 0.94 9.27 -8.26
N ARG A 163 0.16 8.21 -8.39
CA ARG A 163 -0.55 7.55 -7.28
C ARG A 163 -0.56 6.04 -7.46
N TRP A 164 -0.80 5.32 -6.39
CA TRP A 164 -0.93 3.87 -6.38
C TRP A 164 -2.31 3.49 -5.89
N LEU A 165 -3.04 2.71 -6.68
CA LEU A 165 -4.37 2.23 -6.35
C LEU A 165 -4.31 0.74 -6.09
N LYS A 166 -4.77 0.33 -4.92
CA LYS A 166 -5.00 -1.06 -4.54
C LYS A 166 -6.48 -1.38 -4.76
N VAL A 167 -6.78 -2.54 -5.33
CA VAL A 167 -8.14 -3.09 -5.41
C VAL A 167 -8.11 -4.51 -4.86
N GLU A 168 -8.92 -4.80 -3.85
CA GLU A 168 -8.97 -6.07 -3.13
C GLU A 168 -10.25 -6.85 -3.40
N ASN A 169 -10.18 -8.18 -3.31
CA ASN A 169 -11.33 -9.07 -3.38
C ASN A 169 -11.98 -9.24 -1.99
N VAL A 170 -12.56 -8.17 -1.45
CA VAL A 170 -13.23 -8.16 -0.15
C VAL A 170 -14.64 -7.60 -0.25
N GLU A 171 -15.51 -8.01 0.68
CA GLU A 171 -16.82 -7.38 0.84
C GLU A 171 -16.67 -6.00 1.50
N GLY A 172 -17.26 -4.96 0.91
CA GLY A 172 -17.26 -3.62 1.49
C GLY A 172 -16.36 -2.63 0.75
N GLU A 173 -15.58 -1.85 1.49
CA GLU A 173 -14.58 -0.95 0.91
C GLU A 173 -13.37 -1.76 0.46
N ASN A 174 -13.13 -1.79 -0.84
CA ASN A 174 -12.16 -2.69 -1.45
C ASN A 174 -11.07 -1.97 -2.23
N VAL A 175 -10.92 -0.66 -1.99
CA VAL A 175 -10.02 0.19 -2.75
C VAL A 175 -9.21 1.06 -1.80
N PHE A 176 -7.91 1.12 -2.00
CA PHE A 176 -7.00 1.94 -1.21
C PHE A 176 -6.07 2.76 -2.11
N LEU A 177 -5.83 4.01 -1.73
CA LEU A 177 -4.93 4.91 -2.46
C LEU A 177 -3.68 5.20 -1.63
N SER A 178 -2.53 5.13 -2.29
CA SER A 178 -1.21 5.38 -1.71
C SER A 178 -0.43 6.36 -2.56
N ASP A 179 0.21 7.30 -1.88
CA ASP A 179 1.17 8.22 -2.48
C ASP A 179 2.58 7.61 -2.50
N LYS A 180 2.78 6.51 -1.77
CA LYS A 180 4.09 5.99 -1.39
C LYS A 180 4.56 4.77 -2.19
N GLY A 181 3.70 4.22 -3.04
CA GLY A 181 3.97 2.94 -3.70
C GLY A 181 2.96 1.85 -3.34
N ILE A 182 3.27 0.64 -3.79
CA ILE A 182 2.64 -0.59 -3.33
C ILE A 182 2.95 -0.79 -1.86
N VAL A 183 1.93 -1.09 -1.06
CA VAL A 183 2.07 -1.34 0.38
C VAL A 183 1.68 -2.79 0.65
N VAL A 184 2.70 -3.62 0.88
CA VAL A 184 2.51 -5.03 1.25
C VAL A 184 2.21 -5.18 2.73
N MET A 185 1.45 -6.23 3.08
CA MET A 185 1.14 -6.52 4.49
C MET A 185 2.25 -7.35 5.13
N ASP A 186 2.89 -8.21 4.32
CA ASP A 186 4.02 -9.04 4.71
C ASP A 186 5.26 -8.68 3.87
N ARG A 187 6.44 -8.84 4.45
CA ARG A 187 7.71 -8.69 3.70
C ARG A 187 7.92 -9.82 2.70
N GLU A 188 7.27 -10.96 2.91
CA GLU A 188 7.31 -12.10 1.97
C GLU A 188 6.28 -11.98 0.84
N ASP A 189 5.37 -11.00 0.88
CA ASP A 189 4.38 -10.80 -0.19
C ASP A 189 5.10 -10.57 -1.54
N VAL A 190 4.80 -11.44 -2.52
CA VAL A 190 5.30 -11.30 -3.88
C VAL A 190 4.34 -10.45 -4.69
N VAL A 191 4.88 -9.45 -5.39
CA VAL A 191 4.10 -8.57 -6.26
C VAL A 191 4.71 -8.57 -7.65
N GLU A 192 3.95 -9.08 -8.62
CA GLU A 192 4.40 -9.24 -10.00
C GLU A 192 3.89 -8.10 -10.89
N ASP A 193 4.76 -7.61 -11.78
CA ASP A 193 4.40 -6.65 -12.82
C ASP A 193 3.74 -7.37 -14.00
N ILE A 194 2.42 -7.26 -14.09
CA ILE A 194 1.61 -7.86 -15.15
C ILE A 194 1.19 -6.82 -16.20
N THR A 195 1.86 -5.65 -16.26
CA THR A 195 1.49 -4.54 -17.16
C THR A 195 1.42 -4.99 -18.62
N HIS A 196 2.38 -5.78 -19.07
CA HIS A 196 2.46 -6.22 -20.47
C HIS A 196 1.48 -7.35 -20.81
N ASN A 197 1.01 -8.10 -19.81
CA ASN A 197 0.03 -9.16 -19.98
C ASN A 197 -0.96 -9.20 -18.80
N PRO A 198 -1.90 -8.25 -18.71
CA PRO A 198 -2.80 -8.17 -17.57
C PRO A 198 -3.79 -9.34 -17.62
N VAL A 199 -3.53 -10.37 -16.82
CA VAL A 199 -4.35 -11.58 -16.75
C VAL A 199 -5.12 -11.64 -15.44
N LYS A 200 -6.37 -12.10 -15.54
CA LYS A 200 -7.19 -12.36 -14.36
C LYS A 200 -6.77 -13.67 -13.72
N ILE A 201 -6.88 -13.76 -12.40
CA ILE A 201 -6.89 -15.05 -11.70
C ILE A 201 -8.08 -15.84 -12.24
N LYS A 202 -7.80 -17.01 -12.83
CA LYS A 202 -8.81 -17.81 -13.52
C LYS A 202 -9.19 -19.00 -12.65
N GLU A 203 -10.48 -19.14 -12.32
CA GLU A 203 -11.00 -20.40 -11.81
C GLU A 203 -10.87 -21.45 -12.93
N ILE A 204 -10.08 -22.49 -12.69
CA ILE A 204 -9.79 -23.55 -13.66
C ILE A 204 -10.51 -24.85 -13.33
N TYR A 205 -10.89 -25.05 -12.06
CA TYR A 205 -11.65 -26.21 -11.61
C TYR A 205 -12.54 -25.83 -10.42
N LYS A 206 -13.74 -26.43 -10.36
CA LYS A 206 -14.70 -26.25 -9.27
C LYS A 206 -15.62 -27.45 -9.25
N ASP A 207 -15.66 -28.18 -8.14
CA ASP A 207 -16.56 -29.33 -8.01
C ASP A 207 -16.99 -29.56 -6.55
N ASP A 208 -18.12 -30.24 -6.40
CA ASP A 208 -18.51 -30.79 -5.10
C ASP A 208 -17.69 -32.07 -4.88
N TRP A 209 -17.10 -32.18 -3.70
CA TRP A 209 -16.17 -33.24 -3.35
C TRP A 209 -16.67 -34.10 -2.18
N PHE A 210 -15.94 -35.16 -1.87
CA PHE A 210 -16.37 -36.16 -0.89
C PHE A 210 -16.63 -35.54 0.51
N GLY A 211 -17.63 -36.07 1.21
CA GLY A 211 -17.95 -35.62 2.57
C GLY A 211 -18.63 -34.24 2.66
N GLY A 212 -19.20 -33.75 1.56
CA GLY A 212 -19.83 -32.42 1.50
C GLY A 212 -18.83 -31.28 1.46
N ARG A 213 -17.58 -31.58 1.06
CA ARG A 213 -16.54 -30.59 0.79
C ARG A 213 -16.71 -30.02 -0.61
N LYS A 214 -16.07 -28.89 -0.86
CA LYS A 214 -16.01 -28.27 -2.18
C LYS A 214 -14.58 -27.90 -2.49
N ILE A 215 -14.13 -28.26 -3.69
CA ILE A 215 -12.80 -28.00 -4.19
C ILE A 215 -12.85 -26.91 -5.26
N GLU A 216 -11.96 -25.93 -5.17
CA GLU A 216 -11.85 -24.81 -6.12
C GLU A 216 -10.38 -24.59 -6.47
N ALA A 217 -10.05 -24.63 -7.76
CA ALA A 217 -8.70 -24.38 -8.22
C ALA A 217 -8.61 -23.09 -9.05
N TYR A 218 -7.55 -22.32 -8.81
CA TYR A 218 -7.31 -21.02 -9.41
C TYR A 218 -5.91 -20.94 -10.00
N GLN A 219 -5.82 -20.52 -11.27
CA GLN A 219 -4.55 -20.28 -11.95
C GLN A 219 -4.05 -18.87 -11.67
N TYR A 220 -2.84 -18.81 -11.11
CA TYR A 220 -2.00 -17.63 -10.94
C TYR A 220 -0.88 -17.62 -12.00
N VAL A 221 -0.08 -16.55 -12.05
CA VAL A 221 1.02 -16.45 -13.03
C VAL A 221 2.17 -17.36 -12.61
N ASN A 222 2.36 -17.50 -11.31
CA ASN A 222 3.44 -18.26 -10.70
C ASN A 222 3.01 -19.63 -10.15
N GLY A 223 1.77 -20.08 -10.40
CA GLY A 223 1.32 -21.39 -9.92
C GLY A 223 -0.18 -21.58 -9.95
N VAL A 224 -0.63 -22.65 -9.30
CA VAL A 224 -2.02 -23.05 -9.14
C VAL A 224 -2.34 -23.18 -7.65
N ARG A 225 -3.42 -22.53 -7.25
CA ARG A 225 -3.98 -22.64 -5.91
C ARG A 225 -5.15 -23.60 -5.90
N ILE A 226 -5.24 -24.48 -4.91
CA ILE A 226 -6.40 -25.32 -4.65
C ILE A 226 -6.92 -25.06 -3.24
N LEU A 227 -8.20 -24.70 -3.16
CA LEU A 227 -8.94 -24.50 -1.92
C LEU A 227 -9.92 -25.64 -1.71
N VAL A 228 -9.86 -26.25 -0.53
CA VAL A 228 -10.86 -27.23 -0.07
C VAL A 228 -11.63 -26.61 1.07
N THR A 229 -12.94 -26.50 0.89
CA THR A 229 -13.86 -25.93 1.89
C THR A 229 -14.83 -26.98 2.41
N ASP A 230 -15.11 -26.96 3.71
CA ASP A 230 -16.04 -27.87 4.34
C ASP A 230 -17.51 -27.46 4.15
N HIS A 231 -18.43 -28.31 4.62
CA HIS A 231 -19.87 -28.05 4.62
C HIS A 231 -20.29 -26.78 5.42
N LYS A 232 -19.42 -26.25 6.27
CA LYS A 232 -19.61 -25.00 7.03
C LYS A 232 -18.93 -23.79 6.35
N LYS A 233 -18.41 -23.95 5.14
CA LYS A 233 -17.67 -22.93 4.37
C LYS A 233 -16.37 -22.49 5.05
N ARG A 234 -15.74 -23.35 5.84
CA ARG A 234 -14.40 -23.13 6.39
C ARG A 234 -13.37 -23.71 5.42
N THR A 235 -12.28 -23.00 5.19
CA THR A 235 -11.15 -23.53 4.43
C THR A 235 -10.44 -24.57 5.29
N GLU A 236 -10.40 -25.82 4.83
CA GLU A 236 -9.67 -26.92 5.47
C GLU A 236 -8.29 -27.13 4.82
N MET A 237 -8.16 -26.82 3.53
CA MET A 237 -6.88 -26.87 2.80
C MET A 237 -6.75 -25.68 1.88
N ASP A 238 -5.54 -25.14 1.82
CA ASP A 238 -5.14 -24.05 0.94
C ASP A 238 -3.74 -24.36 0.38
N ILE A 239 -3.72 -25.06 -0.75
CA ILE A 239 -2.50 -25.59 -1.36
C ILE A 239 -2.12 -24.70 -2.54
N PHE A 240 -0.82 -24.44 -2.70
CA PHE A 240 -0.30 -23.65 -3.81
C PHE A 240 0.98 -24.30 -4.35
N GLU A 241 0.93 -24.75 -5.60
CA GLU A 241 2.05 -25.42 -6.28
C GLU A 241 2.28 -24.81 -7.67
N ASP A 242 3.38 -25.16 -8.33
CA ASP A 242 3.70 -24.65 -9.66
C ASP A 242 2.69 -25.09 -10.74
N THR A 243 2.16 -26.31 -10.62
CA THR A 243 1.20 -26.90 -11.57
C THR A 243 -0.09 -27.40 -10.92
N PHE A 244 -1.14 -27.62 -11.73
CA PHE A 244 -2.40 -28.15 -11.23
C PHE A 244 -2.25 -29.60 -10.76
N GLU A 245 -1.45 -30.39 -11.47
CA GLU A 245 -1.16 -31.78 -11.15
C GLU A 245 -0.44 -31.91 -9.79
N GLU A 246 0.60 -31.10 -9.56
CA GLU A 246 1.31 -31.06 -8.27
C GLU A 246 0.39 -30.60 -7.14
N ALA A 247 -0.41 -29.55 -7.39
CA ALA A 247 -1.37 -29.07 -6.39
C ALA A 247 -2.40 -30.15 -6.04
N MET A 248 -2.89 -30.91 -7.02
CA MET A 248 -3.84 -32.01 -6.78
C MET A 248 -3.18 -33.18 -6.03
N GLU A 249 -1.94 -33.55 -6.38
CA GLU A 249 -1.18 -34.59 -5.68
C GLU A 249 -0.98 -34.21 -4.20
N ALA A 250 -0.61 -32.96 -3.92
CA ALA A 250 -0.51 -32.46 -2.55
C ALA A 250 -1.85 -32.51 -1.79
N VAL A 251 -2.98 -32.24 -2.45
CA VAL A 251 -4.31 -32.37 -1.82
C VAL A 251 -4.58 -33.84 -1.46
N GLU A 252 -4.30 -34.77 -2.38
CA GLU A 252 -4.49 -36.21 -2.18
C GLU A 252 -3.59 -36.76 -1.05
N GLU A 253 -2.32 -36.36 -1.00
CA GLU A 253 -1.40 -36.75 0.08
C GLU A 253 -1.87 -36.25 1.45
N ASN A 254 -2.30 -34.99 1.55
CA ASN A 254 -2.83 -34.45 2.80
C ASN A 254 -4.13 -35.14 3.24
N MET A 255 -4.91 -35.67 2.30
CA MET A 255 -6.07 -36.52 2.62
C MET A 255 -5.67 -37.87 3.21
N GLU A 256 -4.71 -38.56 2.58
CA GLU A 256 -4.25 -39.88 3.01
C GLU A 256 -3.58 -39.86 4.39
N LEU A 257 -2.92 -38.74 4.73
CA LEU A 257 -2.30 -38.51 6.04
C LEU A 257 -3.31 -38.28 7.19
N GLY A 258 -4.62 -38.31 6.92
CA GLY A 258 -5.65 -38.44 7.94
C GLY A 258 -6.15 -37.14 8.56
N VAL A 259 -5.95 -35.98 7.90
CA VAL A 259 -6.49 -34.67 8.34
C VAL A 259 -8.03 -34.64 8.35
N PHE A 260 -8.70 -35.68 7.82
CA PHE A 260 -10.16 -35.75 7.66
C PHE A 260 -10.89 -36.83 8.48
N ASN A 261 -10.24 -37.43 9.48
CA ASN A 261 -10.89 -38.38 10.40
C ASN A 261 -11.55 -37.68 11.60
N GLU A 262 -12.54 -36.83 11.36
CA GLU A 262 -13.57 -36.42 12.35
C GLU A 262 -14.96 -36.27 11.71
#